data_AF-A0A9X3CQ89-F1
#
_entry.id   AF-A0A9X3CQ89-F1
#
_cell.length_a   1.000
_cell.length_b   1.000
_cell.length_c   1.000
_cell.angle_alpha   90.00
_cell.angle_beta   90.00
_cell.angle_gamma   90.00
#
_symmetry.space_group_name_H-M   'P 1'
#
loop_
_entity.id
_entity.type
_entity.pdbx_description
1 polymer ?
#
loop_
_entity_poly.entity_id
_entity_poly.type
_entity_poly.pdbx_seq_one_letter_code
_entity_poly.pdbx_strand_id
1 'polypeptide(L)'
;MSKIFIFITLSNAASLLLVFLFQLTTGLVRLNFASDYAFYTMLILFGLGAFFSFSGHKVGYSDPNNVAGVAASQLIENTDPKSYIVTKLVRTTLSTKFFLAGVFPLVFCVLY
;
A
#
# COMPACT_ATOMS: atom_id res chain seq x y z
N MET A 1 18.85 1.57 -7.60
CA MET A 1 18.74 0.93 -6.27
C MET A 1 18.54 1.93 -5.13
N SER A 2 19.36 2.98 -4.99
CA SER A 2 19.26 3.95 -3.88
C SER A 2 17.84 4.50 -3.61
N LYS A 3 17.05 4.85 -4.65
CA LYS A 3 15.68 5.37 -4.50
C LYS A 3 14.70 4.41 -3.79
N ILE A 4 14.87 3.09 -3.94
CA ILE A 4 14.00 2.09 -3.29
C ILE A 4 14.38 1.96 -1.81
N PHE A 5 15.68 1.91 -1.50
CA PHE A 5 16.15 1.91 -0.12
C PHE A 5 15.70 3.16 0.63
N ILE A 6 15.84 4.34 0.02
CA ILE A 6 15.35 5.60 0.60
C ILE A 6 13.84 5.52 0.88
N PHE A 7 13.06 4.99 -0.06
CA PHE A 7 11.62 4.83 0.13
C PHE A 7 11.29 3.89 1.30
N ILE A 8 11.97 2.73 1.39
CA ILE A 8 11.76 1.75 2.46
C ILE A 8 12.09 2.38 3.82
N THR A 9 13.25 3.03 3.93
CA THR A 9 13.67 3.66 5.20
C THR A 9 12.74 4.80 5.59
N LEU A 10 12.37 5.67 4.64
CA LEU A 10 11.50 6.81 4.90
C LEU A 10 10.08 6.39 5.27
N SER A 11 9.52 5.39 4.58
CA SER A 11 8.17 4.89 4.88
C SER A 11 8.10 4.21 6.25
N ASN A 12 9.09 3.38 6.61
CA ASN A 12 9.18 2.80 7.95
C ASN A 12 9.35 3.87 9.03
N ALA A 13 10.23 4.85 8.82
CA ALA A 13 10.44 5.94 9.78
C ALA A 13 9.17 6.80 9.96
N ALA A 14 8.49 7.14 8.87
CA ALA A 14 7.24 7.90 8.91
C ALA A 14 6.13 7.13 9.64
N SER A 15 6.00 5.82 9.38
CA SER A 15 5.02 4.97 10.05
C SER A 15 5.31 4.81 11.54
N LEU A 16 6.59 4.60 11.93
CA LEU A 16 6.99 4.57 13.34
C LEU A 16 6.70 5.89 14.05
N LEU A 17 7.03 7.02 13.41
CA LEU A 17 6.76 8.35 13.95
C LEU A 17 5.25 8.58 14.13
N LEU A 18 4.43 8.12 13.18
CA LEU A 18 2.97 8.18 13.30
C LEU A 18 2.47 7.37 14.51
N VAL A 19 2.95 6.14 14.70
CA VAL A 19 2.58 5.29 15.86
C VAL A 19 3.02 5.96 17.16
N PHE A 20 4.21 6.54 17.20
CA PHE A 20 4.72 7.24 18.37
C PHE A 20 3.92 8.49 18.72
N LEU A 21 3.57 9.32 17.73
CA LEU A 21 2.70 10.49 17.94
C LEU A 21 1.30 10.08 18.37
N PHE A 22 0.75 9.01 17.79
CA PHE A 22 -0.55 8.47 18.17
C PHE A 22 -0.55 8.02 19.63
N GLN A 23 0.50 7.30 20.05
CA GLN A 23 0.71 6.91 21.44
C GLN A 23 0.72 8.11 22.39
N LEU A 24 1.49 9.14 22.03
CA LEU A 24 1.66 10.33 22.87
C LEU A 24 0.36 11.13 23.04
N THR A 25 -0.48 11.16 22.01
CA THR A 25 -1.71 11.95 21.98
C THR A 25 -2.91 11.24 22.60
N THR A 26 -3.07 9.95 22.35
CA THR A 26 -4.26 9.21 22.80
C THR A 26 -4.02 8.41 24.07
N GLY A 27 -2.81 7.88 24.30
CA GLY A 27 -2.51 7.00 25.43
C GLY A 27 -3.36 5.72 25.51
N LEU A 28 -4.16 5.43 24.48
CA LEU A 28 -5.15 4.35 24.46
C LEU A 28 -4.50 2.97 24.27
N VAL A 29 -3.41 2.93 23.50
CA VAL A 29 -2.65 1.71 23.26
C VAL A 29 -1.53 1.70 24.30
N ARG A 30 -1.33 0.63 25.07
CA ARG A 30 -0.16 0.51 25.95
C ARG A 30 0.94 -0.22 25.19
N LEU A 31 1.68 0.53 24.35
CA LEU A 31 2.83 0.02 23.63
C LEU A 31 4.01 -0.11 24.60
N ASN A 32 4.22 -1.33 25.11
CA ASN A 32 5.23 -1.58 26.14
C ASN A 32 6.50 -2.21 25.55
N PHE A 33 6.40 -2.89 24.41
CA PHE A 33 7.52 -3.56 23.77
C PHE A 33 7.83 -2.95 22.40
N ALA A 34 9.09 -3.04 21.99
CA ALA A 34 9.51 -2.59 20.65
C ALA A 34 8.80 -3.37 19.53
N SER A 35 8.42 -4.62 19.79
CA SER A 35 7.64 -5.46 18.87
C SER A 35 6.23 -4.91 18.64
N ASP A 36 5.62 -4.23 19.62
CA ASP A 36 4.32 -3.58 19.44
C ASP A 36 4.42 -2.46 18.40
N TYR A 37 5.45 -1.61 18.50
CA TYR A 37 5.70 -0.53 17.54
C TYR A 37 5.96 -1.06 16.14
N ALA A 38 6.72 -2.14 16.02
CA ALA A 38 6.96 -2.81 14.75
C ALA A 38 5.66 -3.41 14.17
N PHE A 39 4.80 -3.99 15.00
CA PHE A 39 3.54 -4.58 14.58
C PHE A 39 2.59 -3.53 13.99
N TYR A 40 2.39 -2.42 14.69
CA TYR A 40 1.54 -1.34 14.17
C TYR A 40 2.14 -0.66 12.94
N THR A 41 3.47 -0.53 12.88
CA THR A 41 4.17 -0.03 11.69
C THR A 41 3.93 -0.93 10.48
N MET A 42 4.09 -2.26 10.66
CA MET A 42 3.77 -3.25 9.64
C MET A 42 2.31 -3.13 9.19
N LEU A 43 1.37 -3.04 10.13
CA LEU A 43 -0.06 -2.98 9.85
C LEU A 43 -0.41 -1.74 9.01
N ILE A 44 0.17 -0.58 9.34
CA ILE A 44 0.03 0.65 8.56
C ILE A 44 0.58 0.46 7.14
N LEU A 45 1.80 -0.06 7.00
CA LEU A 45 2.46 -0.27 5.69
C LEU A 45 1.69 -1.25 4.81
N PHE A 46 1.22 -2.36 5.37
CA PHE A 46 0.42 -3.36 4.65
C PHE A 46 -0.98 -2.83 4.34
N GLY A 47 -1.59 -2.07 5.25
CA GLY A 47 -2.86 -1.39 5.02
C GLY A 47 -2.77 -0.39 3.86
N LEU A 48 -1.73 0.43 3.81
CA LEU A 48 -1.44 1.33 2.69
C LEU A 48 -1.17 0.55 1.39
N GLY A 49 -0.37 -0.53 1.46
CA GLY A 49 -0.12 -1.42 0.33
C GLY A 49 -1.41 -2.02 -0.24
N ALA A 50 -2.29 -2.52 0.62
CA ALA A 50 -3.59 -3.06 0.26
C ALA A 50 -4.50 -1.96 -0.31
N PHE A 51 -4.55 -0.80 0.34
CA PHE A 51 -5.35 0.34 -0.12
C PHE A 51 -4.94 0.75 -1.54
N PHE A 52 -3.66 0.91 -1.83
CA PHE A 52 -3.19 1.25 -3.18
C PHE A 52 -3.40 0.12 -4.19
N SER A 53 -3.44 -1.14 -3.75
CA SER A 53 -3.77 -2.29 -4.60
C SER A 53 -5.24 -2.29 -5.02
N PHE A 54 -6.15 -2.00 -4.08
CA PHE A 54 -7.59 -2.04 -4.31
C PHE A 54 -8.19 -0.73 -4.83
N SER A 55 -7.57 0.43 -4.57
CA SER A 55 -8.04 1.78 -4.92
C SER A 55 -7.93 2.14 -6.42
N GLY A 56 -8.13 1.15 -7.28
CA GLY A 56 -8.09 1.29 -8.75
C GLY A 56 -9.07 0.39 -9.51
N HIS A 57 -9.84 -0.47 -8.82
CA HIS A 57 -10.91 -1.22 -9.45
C HIS A 57 -12.14 -0.31 -9.61
N LYS A 58 -12.23 0.38 -10.76
CA LYS A 58 -13.54 0.69 -11.32
C LYS A 58 -14.08 -0.63 -11.86
N VAL A 59 -15.23 -1.04 -11.34
CA VAL A 59 -15.97 -2.24 -11.76
C VAL A 59 -16.32 -2.15 -13.25
N GLY A 60 -15.44 -2.69 -14.09
CA GLY A 60 -15.74 -3.16 -15.42
C GLY A 60 -15.50 -4.66 -15.42
N TYR A 61 -16.40 -5.43 -14.80
CA TYR A 61 -16.41 -6.88 -14.99
C TYR A 61 -16.71 -7.12 -16.46
N SER A 62 -15.67 -7.43 -17.22
CA SER A 62 -15.82 -8.22 -18.42
C SER A 62 -14.93 -9.42 -18.26
N ASP A 63 -15.59 -10.54 -17.96
CA ASP A 63 -15.09 -11.88 -18.21
C ASP A 63 -14.19 -11.86 -19.46
N PRO A 64 -12.95 -12.39 -19.41
CA PRO A 64 -12.04 -12.40 -20.56
C PRO A 64 -12.65 -13.03 -21.82
N ASN A 65 -13.67 -13.88 -21.66
CA ASN A 65 -14.41 -14.49 -22.76
C ASN A 65 -15.54 -13.61 -23.33
N ASN A 66 -15.90 -12.51 -22.66
CA ASN A 66 -16.92 -11.57 -23.12
C ASN A 66 -16.28 -10.36 -23.81
N VAL A 67 -15.82 -10.59 -25.04
CA VAL A 67 -15.15 -9.60 -25.91
C VAL A 67 -15.99 -8.33 -26.11
N ALA A 68 -17.32 -8.45 -26.07
CA ALA A 68 -18.24 -7.32 -26.19
C ALA A 68 -18.21 -6.39 -24.97
N GLY A 69 -18.07 -6.95 -23.76
CA GLY A 69 -17.94 -6.16 -22.53
C GLY A 69 -16.56 -5.48 -22.44
N VAL A 70 -15.50 -6.15 -22.87
CA VAL A 70 -14.15 -5.55 -22.96
C VAL A 70 -14.13 -4.38 -23.95
N ALA A 71 -14.74 -4.54 -25.12
CA ALA A 71 -14.86 -3.47 -26.12
C ALA A 71 -15.74 -2.32 -25.63
N ALA A 72 -16.87 -2.59 -24.97
CA ALA A 72 -17.75 -1.57 -24.42
C ALA A 72 -17.10 -0.80 -23.26
N SER A 73 -16.37 -1.47 -22.35
CA SER A 73 -15.60 -0.80 -21.30
C SER A 73 -14.51 0.11 -21.88
N GLN A 74 -13.84 -0.31 -22.96
CA GLN A 74 -12.85 0.54 -23.64
C GLN A 74 -13.46 1.73 -24.38
N LEU A 75 -14.70 1.61 -24.87
CA LEU A 75 -15.41 2.72 -25.53
C LEU A 75 -15.94 3.77 -24.53
N ILE A 76 -16.41 3.33 -23.35
CA ILE A 76 -16.86 4.21 -22.25
C ILE A 76 -15.67 4.94 -21.61
N GLU A 77 -14.49 4.33 -21.61
CA GLU A 77 -13.24 4.87 -21.05
C GLU A 77 -12.48 5.81 -22.03
N ASN A 78 -13.21 6.54 -22.89
CA ASN A 78 -12.68 7.66 -23.69
C ASN A 78 -12.44 8.93 -22.84
N THR A 79 -11.71 8.79 -21.74
CA THR A 79 -11.05 9.91 -21.06
C THR A 79 -9.60 9.48 -20.83
N ASP A 80 -8.79 9.65 -21.86
CA ASP A 80 -7.34 9.39 -21.92
C ASP A 80 -6.88 8.00 -21.40
N PRO A 81 -6.99 6.93 -22.23
CA PRO A 81 -6.59 5.57 -21.83
C PRO A 81 -5.11 5.46 -21.40
N LYS A 82 -4.26 6.36 -21.90
CA LYS A 82 -2.84 6.45 -21.51
C LYS A 82 -2.68 6.89 -20.05
N SER A 83 -3.55 7.79 -19.56
CA SER A 83 -3.52 8.26 -18.17
C SER A 83 -3.95 7.17 -17.20
N TYR A 84 -4.96 6.37 -17.56
CA TYR A 84 -5.49 5.30 -16.72
C TYR A 84 -4.48 4.16 -16.53
N ILE A 85 -3.87 3.67 -17.62
CA ILE A 85 -2.86 2.59 -17.58
C ILE A 85 -1.63 3.02 -16.77
N VAL A 86 -1.16 4.25 -16.97
CA VAL A 86 -0.01 4.80 -16.21
C VAL A 86 -0.37 4.94 -14.73
N THR A 87 -1.57 5.41 -14.40
CA THR A 87 -2.00 5.57 -12.99
C THR A 87 -2.23 4.21 -12.31
N LYS A 88 -2.65 3.17 -13.03
CA LYS A 88 -2.77 1.80 -12.52
C LYS A 88 -1.38 1.20 -12.26
N LEU A 89 -0.46 1.30 -13.23
CA LEU A 89 0.92 0.81 -13.09
C LEU A 89 1.68 1.51 -11.96
N VAL A 90 1.51 2.82 -11.81
CA VAL A 90 2.09 3.61 -10.70
C VAL A 90 1.51 3.17 -9.36
N ARG A 91 0.20 2.89 -9.26
CA ARG A 91 -0.43 2.39 -8.03
C ARG A 91 0.02 0.97 -7.66
N THR A 92 0.09 0.06 -8.63
CA THR A 92 0.57 -1.31 -8.38
C THR A 92 2.03 -1.31 -7.95
N THR A 93 2.89 -0.54 -8.63
CA THR A 93 4.30 -0.42 -8.24
C THR A 93 4.48 0.25 -6.87
N LEU A 94 3.61 1.20 -6.50
CA LEU A 94 3.60 1.80 -5.17
C LEU A 94 3.13 0.80 -4.09
N SER A 95 2.08 0.03 -4.37
CA SER A 95 1.57 -1.03 -3.49
C SER A 95 2.64 -2.08 -3.19
N THR A 96 3.34 -2.58 -4.21
CA THR A 96 4.43 -3.53 -4.03
C THR A 96 5.56 -2.95 -3.17
N LYS A 97 5.88 -1.66 -3.31
CA LYS A 97 6.91 -1.00 -2.48
C LYS A 97 6.50 -0.92 -1.02
N PHE A 98 5.22 -0.63 -0.73
CA PHE A 98 4.71 -0.61 0.65
C PHE A 98 4.69 -2.00 1.28
N PHE A 99 4.28 -3.03 0.53
CA PHE A 99 4.38 -4.41 1.00
C PHE A 99 5.83 -4.81 1.28
N LEU A 100 6.76 -4.49 0.37
CA LEU A 100 8.17 -4.79 0.58
C LEU A 100 8.75 -4.05 1.80
N ALA A 101 8.34 -2.80 2.01
CA ALA A 101 8.75 -2.02 3.17
C ALA A 101 8.21 -2.60 4.48
N GLY A 102 7.02 -3.20 4.49
CA GLY A 102 6.42 -3.84 5.66
C GLY A 102 6.98 -5.22 6.02
N VAL A 103 7.78 -5.85 5.15
CA VAL A 103 8.42 -7.14 5.47
C VAL A 103 9.45 -6.99 6.58
N PHE A 104 10.18 -5.86 6.64
CA PHE A 104 11.19 -5.62 7.66
C PHE A 104 10.63 -5.58 9.09
N PRO A 105 9.59 -4.78 9.39
CA PRO A 105 8.96 -4.79 10.71
C PRO A 105 8.27 -6.13 11.02
N LEU A 106 7.76 -6.85 10.01
CA LEU A 106 7.22 -8.20 10.19
C LEU A 106 8.30 -9.17 10.67
N VAL A 107 9.47 -9.18 10.03
CA VAL A 107 10.60 -10.03 10.46
C VAL A 107 11.04 -9.65 11.87
N PHE A 108 11.06 -8.35 12.19
CA PHE A 108 11.38 -7.88 13.53
C PHE A 108 10.38 -8.41 14.58
N CYS A 109 9.07 -8.35 14.32
CA CYS A 109 8.04 -8.91 15.21
C CYS A 109 8.09 -10.43 15.38
N VAL A 110 8.58 -11.17 14.37
CA VAL A 110 8.70 -12.63 14.48
C VAL A 110 9.93 -13.02 15.31
N LEU A 111 10.98 -12.20 15.28
CA LEU A 111 12.24 -12.47 15.96
C LEU A 111 12.28 -11.94 17.40
N TYR A 112 11.47 -10.93 17.73
CA TYR A 112 11.46 -10.22 19.02
C TYR A 112 10.02 -9.96 19.48
#